data_AF-A0A2V8N167-F1
#
_entry.id   AF-A0A2V8N167-F1
#
_cell.length_a   1.000
_cell.length_b   1.000
_cell.length_c   1.000
_cell.angle_alpha   90.00
_cell.angle_beta   90.00
_cell.angle_gamma   90.00
#
_symmetry.space_group_name_H-M   'P 1'
#
loop_
_entity.id
_entity.type
_entity.pdbx_description
1 polymer ?
#
loop_
_entity_poly.entity_id
_entity_poly.type
_entity_poly.pdbx_seq_one_letter_code
_entity_poly.pdbx_strand_id
1 'polypeptide(L)'
;TNGLPAFANLIAPADSPLVRSLRRAGAIIVGRTNTPEVSMRATTWNPLHGRTWNPWHPDASPGGSSGGAGVAAAAGFGPIHHGNDIGGSLRFPAFTNGVATLKPTPGRIPAFNPSAAVERGLLAQLTSVQGAIARTVADVRLATRVMAAGDPRDPWWVPAPFDGEPLAKPIRVAV
;
A
#
# COMPACT_ATOMS: atom_id res chain seq x y z
N THR A 1 -7.38 3.13 12.90
CA THR A 1 -8.68 3.78 12.68
C THR A 1 -9.38 3.29 11.42
N ASN A 2 -8.71 3.05 10.28
CA ASN A 2 -9.38 2.71 9.01
C ASN A 2 -10.47 3.74 8.61
N GLY A 3 -10.30 5.00 9.00
CA GLY A 3 -11.30 6.06 8.80
C GLY A 3 -12.57 5.94 9.64
N LEU A 4 -12.71 4.93 10.50
CA LEU A 4 -13.90 4.71 11.33
C LEU A 4 -13.77 5.39 12.70
N PRO A 5 -14.77 6.16 13.15
CA PRO A 5 -14.79 6.74 14.51
C PRO A 5 -14.69 5.68 15.62
N ALA A 6 -15.31 4.52 15.42
CA ALA A 6 -15.24 3.39 16.35
C ALA A 6 -13.80 2.88 16.61
N PHE A 7 -12.87 3.17 15.70
CA PHE A 7 -11.46 2.77 15.81
C PHE A 7 -10.54 3.98 16.01
N ALA A 8 -11.06 5.15 16.42
CA ALA A 8 -10.27 6.36 16.63
C ALA A 8 -9.11 6.15 17.62
N ASN A 9 -9.38 5.41 18.70
CA ASN A 9 -8.43 5.13 19.77
C ASN A 9 -7.77 3.74 19.68
N LEU A 10 -7.93 3.05 18.53
CA LEU A 10 -7.31 1.73 18.35
C LEU A 10 -5.80 1.87 18.18
N ILE A 11 -5.06 1.40 19.18
CA ILE A 11 -3.61 1.26 19.18
C ILE A 11 -3.26 -0.17 18.78
N ALA A 12 -2.43 -0.33 17.74
CA ALA A 12 -2.00 -1.65 17.30
C ALA A 12 -1.07 -2.28 18.36
N PRO A 13 -1.24 -3.57 18.70
CA PRO A 13 -0.42 -4.21 19.73
C PRO A 13 0.99 -4.58 19.24
N ALA A 14 1.22 -4.56 17.93
CA ALA A 14 2.50 -4.86 17.30
C ALA A 14 2.59 -4.25 15.90
N ASP A 15 3.80 -4.23 15.34
CA ASP A 15 4.02 -3.90 13.94
C ASP A 15 3.45 -4.98 13.00
N SER A 16 2.89 -4.54 11.87
CA SER A 16 2.61 -5.43 10.75
C SER A 16 3.92 -5.94 10.13
N PRO A 17 3.89 -7.04 9.37
CA PRO A 17 5.09 -7.63 8.77
C PRO A 17 5.92 -6.61 7.98
N LEU A 18 5.27 -5.84 7.11
CA LEU A 18 5.93 -4.85 6.25
C LEU A 18 6.53 -3.68 7.05
N VAL A 19 5.84 -3.21 8.10
CA VAL A 19 6.34 -2.10 8.94
C VAL A 19 7.58 -2.56 9.68
N ARG A 20 7.55 -3.75 10.28
CA ARG A 20 8.70 -4.34 10.94
C ARG A 20 9.88 -4.52 9.98
N SER A 21 9.62 -4.98 8.75
CA SER A 21 10.67 -5.13 7.73
C SER A 21 11.29 -3.80 7.32
N LEU A 22 10.49 -2.75 7.12
CA LEU A 22 10.97 -1.41 6.85
C LEU A 22 11.83 -0.87 8.00
N ARG A 23 11.38 -1.01 9.25
CA ARG A 23 12.16 -0.58 10.44
C ARG A 23 13.50 -1.31 10.55
N ARG A 24 13.52 -2.63 10.33
CA ARG A 24 14.77 -3.42 10.33
C ARG A 24 15.75 -2.98 9.23
N ALA A 25 15.24 -2.50 8.10
CA ALA A 25 16.05 -1.95 7.03
C ALA A 25 16.50 -0.49 7.28
N GLY A 26 16.19 0.09 8.45
CA GLY A 26 16.58 1.45 8.83
C GLY A 26 15.59 2.54 8.41
N ALA A 27 14.40 2.19 7.93
CA ALA A 27 13.40 3.20 7.57
C ALA A 27 12.80 3.89 8.81
N ILE A 28 12.60 5.20 8.71
CA ILE A 28 11.93 6.02 9.72
C ILE A 28 10.45 6.13 9.36
N ILE A 29 9.57 5.61 10.23
CA ILE A 29 8.12 5.69 10.03
C ILE A 29 7.61 7.03 10.57
N VAL A 30 7.22 7.92 9.66
CA VAL A 30 6.80 9.29 9.99
C VAL A 30 5.32 9.42 10.36
N GLY A 31 4.48 8.47 9.96
CA GLY A 31 3.05 8.51 10.26
C GLY A 31 2.21 7.58 9.41
N ARG A 32 0.89 7.79 9.46
CA ARG A 32 -0.11 7.08 8.63
C ARG A 32 -0.82 8.07 7.74
N THR A 33 -1.00 7.72 6.47
CA THR A 33 -1.76 8.52 5.51
C THR A 33 -3.25 8.19 5.59
N ASN A 34 -4.08 9.11 5.10
CA ASN A 34 -5.54 8.99 5.15
C ASN A 34 -6.07 7.93 4.16
N THR A 35 -7.18 7.27 4.52
CA THR A 35 -7.89 6.29 3.69
C THR A 35 -9.40 6.54 3.76
N PRO A 36 -10.22 6.11 2.78
CA PRO A 36 -11.65 5.99 3.03
C PRO A 36 -11.93 4.92 4.09
N GLU A 37 -13.14 4.95 4.64
CA GLU A 37 -13.62 3.97 5.61
C GLU A 37 -13.38 2.54 5.10
N VAL A 38 -12.65 1.76 5.89
CA VAL A 38 -12.27 0.35 5.61
C VAL A 38 -11.72 0.09 4.21
N SER A 39 -11.11 1.10 3.57
CA SER A 39 -10.59 1.01 2.20
C SER A 39 -11.64 0.75 1.10
N MET A 40 -12.93 0.97 1.35
CA MET A 40 -14.01 0.60 0.42
C MET A 40 -14.57 1.78 -0.40
N ARG A 41 -13.69 2.68 -0.88
CA ARG A 41 -14.05 3.74 -1.85
C ARG A 41 -12.87 4.05 -2.78
N ALA A 42 -13.16 4.39 -4.04
CA ALA A 42 -12.17 4.83 -5.04
C ALA A 42 -11.82 6.34 -4.94
N THR A 43 -12.17 6.95 -3.81
CA THR A 43 -11.75 8.31 -3.41
C THR A 43 -11.45 8.30 -1.91
N THR A 44 -10.78 9.31 -1.39
CA THR A 44 -10.28 9.32 -0.01
C THR A 44 -10.98 10.38 0.83
N TRP A 45 -11.98 9.91 1.59
CA TRP A 45 -12.71 10.68 2.59
C TRP A 45 -13.21 9.75 3.70
N ASN A 46 -13.19 10.21 4.94
CA ASN A 46 -13.83 9.55 6.08
C ASN A 46 -14.24 10.58 7.15
N PRO A 47 -15.18 10.25 8.05
CA PRO A 47 -15.67 11.18 9.07
C PRO A 47 -14.64 11.56 10.16
N LEU A 48 -13.56 10.79 10.32
CA LEU A 48 -12.57 11.04 11.37
C LEU A 48 -11.49 12.05 10.96
N HIS A 49 -11.05 12.00 9.70
CA HIS A 49 -9.92 12.78 9.16
C HIS A 49 -10.32 13.68 7.98
N GLY A 50 -11.60 13.64 7.58
CA GLY A 50 -12.13 14.45 6.49
C GLY A 50 -11.65 14.02 5.10
N ARG A 51 -11.76 14.97 4.16
CA ARG A 51 -11.41 14.80 2.74
C ARG A 51 -9.90 14.91 2.54
N THR A 52 -9.33 14.01 1.77
CA THR A 52 -8.01 14.20 1.15
C THR A 52 -8.18 14.96 -0.17
N TRP A 53 -7.38 16.00 -0.37
CA TRP A 53 -7.38 16.82 -1.58
C TRP A 53 -6.30 16.35 -2.55
N ASN A 54 -6.59 16.35 -3.84
CA ASN A 54 -5.60 16.05 -4.87
C ASN A 54 -4.63 17.25 -5.00
N PRO A 55 -3.31 17.04 -5.01
CA PRO A 55 -2.31 18.11 -5.04
C PRO A 55 -2.28 18.88 -6.36
N TRP A 56 -2.84 18.32 -7.43
CA TRP A 56 -2.88 18.94 -8.75
C TRP A 56 -4.10 19.83 -8.96
N HIS A 57 -5.23 19.50 -8.32
CA HIS A 57 -6.46 20.29 -8.42
C HIS A 57 -7.42 19.95 -7.26
N PRO A 58 -7.94 20.92 -6.50
CA PRO A 58 -8.80 20.65 -5.33
C PRO A 58 -10.10 19.91 -5.70
N ASP A 59 -10.68 20.18 -6.87
CA ASP A 59 -11.90 19.49 -7.29
C ASP A 59 -11.65 18.07 -7.85
N ALA A 60 -10.39 17.70 -8.10
CA ALA A 60 -10.06 16.35 -8.54
C ALA A 60 -10.07 15.35 -7.36
N SER A 61 -10.43 14.10 -7.66
CA SER A 61 -10.29 13.01 -6.69
C SER A 61 -8.81 12.66 -6.51
N PRO A 62 -8.31 12.43 -5.28
CA PRO A 62 -6.98 11.87 -5.05
C PRO A 62 -6.92 10.35 -5.33
N GLY A 63 -8.00 9.77 -5.84
CA GLY A 63 -8.17 8.32 -5.92
C GLY A 63 -8.36 7.67 -4.55
N GLY A 64 -8.48 6.34 -4.56
CA GLY A 64 -8.63 5.55 -3.35
C GLY A 64 -8.50 4.05 -3.60
N SER A 65 -8.30 3.25 -2.56
CA SER A 65 -8.31 3.67 -1.15
C SER A 65 -7.00 4.26 -0.63
N SER A 66 -5.87 4.06 -1.31
CA SER A 66 -4.56 4.58 -0.88
C SER A 66 -4.33 6.03 -1.30
N GLY A 67 -5.37 6.87 -1.36
CA GLY A 67 -5.28 8.23 -1.87
C GLY A 67 -4.40 9.12 -1.01
N GLY A 68 -4.44 8.98 0.33
CA GLY A 68 -3.52 9.70 1.21
C GLY A 68 -2.04 9.39 0.91
N ALA A 69 -1.72 8.13 0.59
CA ALA A 69 -0.37 7.73 0.19
C ALA A 69 0.02 8.30 -1.19
N GLY A 70 -0.90 8.29 -2.16
CA GLY A 70 -0.70 8.92 -3.47
C GLY A 70 -0.41 10.41 -3.36
N VAL A 71 -1.22 11.14 -2.60
CA VAL A 71 -1.04 12.58 -2.35
C VAL A 71 0.27 12.85 -1.61
N ALA A 72 0.59 12.10 -0.55
CA ALA A 72 1.81 12.26 0.21
C ALA A 72 3.08 12.01 -0.64
N ALA A 73 3.02 11.05 -1.57
CA ALA A 73 4.10 10.79 -2.53
C ALA A 73 4.31 11.97 -3.49
N ALA A 74 3.23 12.47 -4.09
CA ALA A 74 3.25 13.59 -5.01
C ALA A 74 3.69 14.89 -4.33
N ALA A 75 3.20 15.16 -3.11
CA ALA A 75 3.50 16.35 -2.32
C ALA A 75 4.87 16.30 -1.60
N GLY A 76 5.65 15.23 -1.75
CA GLY A 76 7.01 15.18 -1.23
C GLY A 76 7.15 14.87 0.27
N PHE A 77 6.12 14.32 0.93
CA PHE A 77 6.15 14.04 2.38
C PHE A 77 7.11 12.89 2.75
N GLY A 78 7.57 12.15 1.75
CA GLY A 78 8.55 11.09 1.88
C GLY A 78 8.82 10.41 0.53
N PRO A 79 9.86 9.56 0.45
CA PRO A 79 10.18 8.83 -0.77
C PRO A 79 9.34 7.56 -0.96
N ILE A 80 8.92 6.90 0.12
CA ILE A 80 8.22 5.61 0.10
C ILE A 80 6.94 5.72 0.91
N HIS A 81 5.83 5.34 0.29
CA HIS A 81 4.51 5.28 0.93
C HIS A 81 3.92 3.89 0.76
N HIS A 82 3.20 3.41 1.77
CA HIS A 82 2.53 2.12 1.74
C HIS A 82 1.06 2.28 1.33
N GLY A 83 0.54 1.29 0.61
CA GLY A 83 -0.88 1.14 0.32
C GLY A 83 -1.27 -0.33 0.12
N ASN A 84 -2.55 -0.55 -0.18
CA ASN A 84 -3.08 -1.86 -0.53
C ASN A 84 -3.97 -1.80 -1.77
N ASP A 85 -4.16 -2.92 -2.44
CA ASP A 85 -4.95 -3.03 -3.66
C ASP A 85 -5.72 -4.36 -3.67
N ILE A 86 -7.04 -4.25 -3.65
CA ILE A 86 -7.97 -5.36 -3.90
C ILE A 86 -8.67 -5.22 -5.26
N GLY A 87 -8.96 -3.99 -5.67
CA GLY A 87 -9.69 -3.66 -6.91
C GLY A 87 -9.18 -2.41 -7.63
N GLY A 88 -7.96 -1.96 -7.33
CA GLY A 88 -7.36 -0.76 -7.92
C GLY A 88 -6.77 0.21 -6.90
N SER A 89 -6.82 -0.09 -5.61
CA SER A 89 -6.52 0.88 -4.54
C SER A 89 -5.06 1.34 -4.43
N LEU A 90 -4.12 0.72 -5.14
CA LEU A 90 -2.79 1.29 -5.37
C LEU A 90 -2.75 2.09 -6.67
N ARG A 91 -3.34 1.52 -7.73
CA ARG A 91 -3.28 2.02 -9.11
C ARG A 91 -4.10 3.28 -9.35
N PHE A 92 -5.30 3.40 -8.78
CA PHE A 92 -6.13 4.61 -8.91
C PHE A 92 -5.48 5.83 -8.24
N PRO A 93 -4.99 5.78 -6.99
CA PRO A 93 -4.20 6.86 -6.43
C PRO A 93 -2.95 7.18 -7.25
N ALA A 94 -2.22 6.17 -7.72
CA ALA A 94 -1.02 6.41 -8.51
C ALA A 94 -1.33 7.17 -9.81
N PHE A 95 -2.38 6.74 -10.52
CA PHE A 95 -2.85 7.39 -11.73
C PHE A 95 -3.30 8.84 -11.49
N THR A 96 -4.16 9.06 -10.49
CA THR A 96 -4.77 10.38 -10.21
C THR A 96 -3.78 11.39 -9.64
N ASN A 97 -2.71 10.94 -8.99
CA ASN A 97 -1.71 11.81 -8.37
C ASN A 97 -0.38 11.86 -9.14
N GLY A 98 -0.26 11.20 -10.31
CA GLY A 98 0.95 11.25 -11.13
C GLY A 98 2.17 10.62 -10.48
N VAL A 99 2.00 9.48 -9.81
CA VAL A 99 3.09 8.75 -9.13
C VAL A 99 3.17 7.29 -9.56
N ALA A 100 4.24 6.60 -9.19
CA ALA A 100 4.49 5.21 -9.54
C ALA A 100 3.98 4.25 -8.47
N THR A 101 3.54 3.07 -8.90
CA THR A 101 3.16 1.97 -8.01
C THR A 101 3.30 0.62 -8.71
N LEU A 102 3.28 -0.45 -7.92
CA LEU A 102 3.12 -1.82 -8.39
C LEU A 102 2.06 -2.51 -7.55
N LYS A 103 1.06 -3.14 -8.20
CA LYS A 103 0.21 -4.15 -7.54
C LYS A 103 0.91 -5.51 -7.68
N PRO A 104 1.57 -6.04 -6.63
CA PRO A 104 2.25 -7.31 -6.77
C PRO A 104 1.27 -8.48 -6.93
N THR A 105 1.83 -9.64 -7.26
CA THR A 105 1.13 -10.93 -7.16
C THR A 105 0.73 -11.20 -5.70
N PRO A 106 -0.46 -11.77 -5.43
CA PRO A 106 -0.82 -12.25 -4.10
C PRO A 106 0.29 -13.12 -3.49
N GLY A 107 0.52 -12.97 -2.19
CA GLY A 107 1.58 -13.69 -1.46
C GLY A 107 2.99 -13.07 -1.57
N ARG A 108 3.21 -12.04 -2.39
CA ARG A 108 4.54 -11.39 -2.51
C ARG A 108 4.93 -10.59 -1.27
N ILE A 109 3.99 -9.87 -0.65
CA ILE A 109 4.21 -9.10 0.58
C ILE A 109 3.25 -9.62 1.64
N PRO A 110 3.75 -10.06 2.81
CA PRO A 110 2.90 -10.57 3.88
C PRO A 110 2.00 -9.47 4.46
N ALA A 111 0.75 -9.82 4.75
CA ALA A 111 -0.36 -8.92 5.06
C ALA A 111 -1.01 -9.20 6.44
N PHE A 112 -0.38 -9.98 7.32
CA PHE A 112 -0.86 -10.20 8.68
C PHE A 112 -1.16 -8.87 9.40
N ASN A 113 -2.36 -8.75 9.97
CA ASN A 113 -2.81 -7.55 10.66
C ASN A 113 -2.93 -7.81 12.17
N PRO A 114 -2.00 -7.29 13.00
CA PRO A 114 -2.02 -7.51 14.45
C PRO A 114 -3.21 -6.86 15.16
N SER A 115 -3.94 -5.96 14.50
CA SER A 115 -5.14 -5.31 15.05
C SER A 115 -6.44 -6.00 14.65
N ALA A 116 -6.40 -7.04 13.82
CA ALA A 116 -7.58 -7.76 13.39
C ALA A 116 -8.02 -8.76 14.46
N ALA A 117 -9.29 -8.72 14.86
CA ALA A 117 -9.87 -9.69 15.80
C ALA A 117 -10.16 -11.05 15.13
N VAL A 118 -10.38 -11.04 13.82
CA VAL A 118 -10.63 -12.21 12.98
C VAL A 118 -9.89 -12.07 11.66
N GLU A 119 -9.58 -13.20 11.03
CA GLU A 119 -8.96 -13.19 9.71
C GLU A 119 -9.91 -12.62 8.65
N ARG A 120 -9.34 -12.08 7.56
CA ARG A 120 -10.12 -11.57 6.44
C ARG A 120 -10.92 -12.70 5.79
N GLY A 121 -12.05 -12.38 5.16
CA GLY A 121 -12.77 -13.37 4.33
C GLY A 121 -11.90 -13.88 3.17
N LEU A 122 -12.18 -15.10 2.69
CA LEU A 122 -11.37 -15.79 1.67
C LEU A 122 -11.10 -14.94 0.43
N LEU A 123 -12.12 -14.22 -0.07
CA LEU A 123 -11.96 -13.33 -1.22
C LEU A 123 -10.88 -12.27 -0.98
N ALA A 124 -10.90 -11.61 0.18
CA ALA A 124 -9.93 -10.59 0.51
C ALA A 124 -8.53 -11.19 0.74
N GLN A 125 -8.44 -12.40 1.30
CA GLN A 125 -7.16 -13.10 1.41
C GLN A 125 -6.52 -13.38 0.04
N LEU A 126 -7.33 -13.76 -0.95
CA LEU A 126 -6.84 -14.11 -2.30
C LEU A 126 -6.58 -12.91 -3.21
N THR A 127 -7.24 -11.78 -2.98
CA THR A 127 -7.24 -10.65 -3.93
C THR A 127 -6.61 -9.37 -3.38
N SER A 128 -6.56 -9.18 -2.07
CA SER A 128 -5.96 -7.99 -1.46
C SER A 128 -4.46 -8.16 -1.26
N VAL A 129 -3.69 -7.26 -1.87
CA VAL A 129 -2.24 -7.22 -1.75
C VAL A 129 -1.77 -5.92 -1.10
N GLN A 130 -0.58 -5.96 -0.50
CA GLN A 130 0.14 -4.77 -0.03
C GLN A 130 1.10 -4.30 -1.13
N GLY A 131 1.40 -3.01 -1.18
CA GLY A 131 2.35 -2.46 -2.15
C GLY A 131 2.88 -1.09 -1.77
N ALA A 132 3.83 -0.60 -2.57
CA ALA A 132 4.45 0.71 -2.42
C ALA A 132 3.94 1.68 -3.47
N ILE A 133 3.76 2.93 -3.04
CA ILE A 133 3.56 4.09 -3.89
C ILE A 133 4.76 5.03 -3.68
N ALA A 134 5.38 5.48 -4.77
CA ALA A 134 6.53 6.38 -4.74
C ALA A 134 6.60 7.24 -6.00
N ARG A 135 7.46 8.26 -6.01
CA ARG A 135 7.63 9.13 -7.20
C ARG A 135 8.37 8.44 -8.35
N THR A 136 9.15 7.39 -8.06
CA THR A 136 9.93 6.67 -9.08
C THR A 136 9.70 5.17 -8.98
N VAL A 137 9.82 4.47 -10.12
CA VAL A 137 9.76 3.00 -10.18
C VAL A 137 10.92 2.37 -9.38
N ALA A 138 12.08 3.04 -9.32
CA ALA A 138 13.23 2.59 -8.54
C ALA A 138 12.89 2.50 -7.04
N ASP A 139 12.22 3.53 -6.50
CA ASP A 139 11.77 3.55 -5.10
C ASP A 139 10.67 2.52 -4.83
N VAL A 140 9.73 2.33 -5.76
CA VAL A 140 8.72 1.25 -5.67
C VAL A 140 9.39 -0.11 -5.60
N ARG A 141 10.40 -0.36 -6.44
CA ARG A 141 11.16 -1.61 -6.46
C ARG A 141 11.93 -1.82 -5.17
N LEU A 142 12.64 -0.79 -4.67
CA LEU A 142 13.36 -0.83 -3.40
C LEU A 142 12.42 -1.17 -2.24
N ALA A 143 11.32 -0.43 -2.12
CA ALA A 143 10.33 -0.63 -1.06
C ALA A 143 9.71 -2.03 -1.11
N THR A 144 9.36 -2.51 -2.31
CA THR A 144 8.77 -3.83 -2.50
C THR A 144 9.75 -4.94 -2.07
N ARG A 145 11.06 -4.80 -2.36
CA ARG A 145 12.08 -5.76 -1.91
C ARG A 145 12.12 -5.86 -0.38
N VAL A 146 12.15 -4.71 0.30
CA VAL A 146 12.22 -4.67 1.76
C VAL A 146 10.93 -5.23 2.38
N MET A 147 9.77 -4.81 1.86
CA MET A 147 8.47 -5.25 2.39
C MET A 147 8.18 -6.73 2.12
N ALA A 148 8.78 -7.34 1.10
CA ALA A 148 8.59 -8.75 0.73
C ALA A 148 9.24 -9.77 1.69
N ALA A 149 9.95 -9.31 2.73
CA ALA A 149 10.51 -10.20 3.74
C ALA A 149 9.41 -11.00 4.44
N GLY A 150 9.59 -12.32 4.51
CA GLY A 150 8.57 -13.27 4.95
C GLY A 150 8.12 -13.12 6.40
N ASP A 151 6.92 -13.63 6.67
CA ASP A 151 6.33 -13.69 8.01
C ASP A 151 5.54 -15.00 8.17
N PRO A 152 5.87 -15.86 9.15
CA PRO A 152 5.18 -17.12 9.35
C PRO A 152 3.70 -16.98 9.77
N ARG A 153 3.27 -15.78 10.16
CA ARG A 153 1.87 -15.49 10.52
C ARG A 153 0.98 -15.24 9.31
N ASP A 154 1.56 -15.12 8.11
CA ASP A 154 0.81 -15.03 6.86
C ASP A 154 1.05 -16.30 6.02
N PRO A 155 0.11 -17.27 6.04
CA PRO A 155 0.27 -18.53 5.31
C PRO A 155 0.22 -18.36 3.79
N TRP A 156 -0.20 -17.20 3.28
CA TRP A 156 -0.22 -16.92 1.84
C TRP A 156 1.12 -16.41 1.30
N TRP A 157 2.08 -16.09 2.18
CA TRP A 157 3.36 -15.60 1.73
C TRP A 157 4.15 -16.67 0.97
N VAL A 158 4.77 -16.26 -0.14
CA VAL A 158 5.58 -17.13 -0.98
C VAL A 158 7.03 -16.66 -0.96
N PRO A 159 8.02 -17.54 -0.68
CA PRO A 159 9.46 -17.25 -0.73
C PRO A 159 9.98 -17.13 -2.18
N ALA A 160 9.26 -16.43 -3.05
CA ALA A 160 9.64 -16.27 -4.44
C ALA A 160 10.90 -15.37 -4.53
N PRO A 161 11.90 -15.70 -5.37
CA PRO A 161 13.01 -14.81 -5.65
C PRO A 161 12.53 -13.41 -6.07
N PHE A 162 13.25 -12.37 -5.63
CA PHE A 162 12.90 -10.99 -5.98
C PHE A 162 13.45 -10.61 -7.35
N ASP A 163 14.71 -10.96 -7.60
CA ASP A 163 15.33 -10.82 -8.91
C ASP A 163 15.14 -12.11 -9.70
N GLY A 164 14.81 -11.96 -10.98
CA GLY A 164 14.86 -13.05 -11.94
C GLY A 164 16.13 -12.98 -12.78
N GLU A 165 16.24 -13.90 -13.72
CA GLU A 165 17.31 -13.89 -14.71
C GLU A 165 17.29 -12.60 -15.55
N PRO A 166 18.47 -12.07 -15.94
CA PRO A 166 18.56 -10.96 -16.87
C PRO A 166 17.82 -11.24 -18.18
N LEU A 167 17.26 -10.18 -18.79
CA LEU A 167 16.58 -10.30 -20.07
C LEU A 167 17.59 -10.60 -21.18
N ALA A 168 17.54 -11.80 -21.76
CA ALA A 168 18.41 -12.20 -22.87
C ALA A 168 17.97 -11.67 -24.24
N LYS A 169 16.74 -11.16 -24.36
CA LYS A 169 16.14 -10.65 -25.61
C LYS A 169 15.12 -9.55 -25.31
N PRO A 170 14.81 -8.68 -26.29
CA PRO A 170 13.73 -7.70 -26.16
C PRO A 170 12.39 -8.35 -25.78
N ILE A 171 11.60 -7.66 -24.97
CA ILE A 171 10.28 -8.13 -24.52
C ILE A 171 9.24 -7.82 -25.60
N ARG A 172 8.33 -8.77 -25.85
CA ARG A 172 7.13 -8.53 -26.67
C ARG A 172 6.08 -7.80 -25.83
N VAL A 173 5.63 -6.65 -26.28
CA VAL A 173 4.58 -5.84 -25.61
C VAL A 173 3.32 -5.90 -26.47
N ALA A 174 2.22 -6.35 -25.88
CA ALA A 174 0.89 -6.28 -26.49
C ALA A 174 0.18 -5.01 -26.01
N VAL A 175 -0.61 -4.40 -26.90
CA VAL A 175 -1.47 -3.24 -26.63
C VAL A 175 -2.92 -3.68 -26.76
#